data_AF-A0A257IQZ3-F1
#
_entry.id   AF-A0A257IQZ3-F1
#
_cell.length_a   1.000
_cell.length_b   1.000
_cell.length_c   1.000
_cell.angle_alpha   90.00
_cell.angle_beta   90.00
_cell.angle_gamma   90.00
#
_symmetry.space_group_name_H-M   'P 1'
#
loop_
_entity.id
_entity.type
_entity.pdbx_description
1 polymer ?
#
loop_
_entity_poly.entity_id
_entity_poly.type
_entity_poly.pdbx_seq_one_letter_code
_entity_poly.pdbx_strand_id
1 'polypeptide(L)' 'MTMKLDRNASWAGKFEDNEQRIKDFWQTSTVKERLEASFYLNSIVYNFDINNPPRMDRTVFSMRKNS' A
#
# COMPACT_ATOMS: atom_id res chain seq x y z
N MET A 1 -11.58 0.47 -9.98
CA MET A 1 -10.24 0.67 -10.59
C MET A 1 -9.40 -0.51 -10.15
N THR A 2 -9.08 -1.44 -11.05
CA THR A 2 -8.50 -2.75 -10.67
C THR A 2 -6.98 -2.66 -10.66
N MET A 3 -6.42 -2.07 -9.60
CA MET A 3 -5.00 -2.15 -9.30
C MET A 3 -4.70 -3.52 -8.70
N LYS A 4 -3.82 -4.29 -9.34
CA LYS A 4 -3.38 -5.62 -8.90
C LYS A 4 -1.87 -5.70 -9.08
N LEU A 5 -1.13 -5.88 -7.99
CA LEU A 5 0.32 -6.07 -8.07
C LEU A 5 0.64 -7.37 -8.82
N ASP A 6 1.61 -7.29 -9.74
CA ASP A 6 2.17 -8.49 -10.36
C ASP A 6 2.98 -9.28 -9.33
N ARG A 7 2.64 -10.56 -9.18
CA ARG A 7 3.26 -11.49 -8.22
C ARG A 7 4.17 -12.51 -8.91
N ASN A 8 4.29 -12.43 -10.23
CA ASN A 8 5.12 -13.34 -11.02
C ASN A 8 6.56 -12.83 -11.16
N ALA A 9 6.80 -11.55 -10.85
CA ALA A 9 8.14 -10.99 -10.81
C ALA A 9 8.86 -11.42 -9.52
N SER A 10 9.89 -12.25 -9.66
CA SER A 10 10.82 -12.61 -8.59
C SER A 10 12.24 -12.16 -8.94
N TRP A 11 13.08 -12.03 -7.93
CA TRP A 11 14.46 -11.61 -8.08
C TRP A 11 15.38 -12.56 -7.32
N ALA A 12 16.52 -12.92 -7.93
CA ALA A 12 17.31 -14.09 -7.55
C ALA A 12 18.79 -13.82 -7.18
N GLY A 13 19.14 -12.63 -6.70
CA GLY A 13 20.51 -12.33 -6.19
C GLY A 13 20.59 -12.18 -4.65
N LYS A 14 21.46 -11.28 -4.17
CA LYS A 14 21.65 -10.87 -2.76
C LYS A 14 20.54 -10.00 -2.12
N PHE A 15 20.30 -10.20 -0.83
CA PHE A 15 19.26 -9.47 -0.11
C PHE A 15 19.45 -7.95 -0.13
N GLU A 16 20.68 -7.47 0.06
CA GLU A 16 21.01 -6.03 0.15
C GLU A 16 20.70 -5.30 -1.17
N ASP A 17 21.05 -5.92 -2.30
CA ASP A 17 20.78 -5.36 -3.64
C ASP A 17 19.27 -5.28 -3.91
N ASN A 18 18.50 -6.25 -3.41
CA ASN A 18 17.04 -6.25 -3.56
C ASN A 18 16.40 -5.16 -2.70
N GLU A 19 16.87 -4.93 -1.47
CA GLU A 19 16.38 -3.85 -0.62
C GLU A 19 16.59 -2.49 -1.28
N GLN A 20 17.79 -2.24 -1.83
CA GLN A 20 18.09 -0.99 -2.55
C GLN A 20 17.19 -0.83 -3.78
N ARG A 21 17.04 -1.88 -4.60
CA ARG A 21 16.18 -1.86 -5.79
C ARG A 21 14.72 -1.54 -5.47
N ILE A 22 14.19 -2.12 -4.39
CA ILE A 22 12.82 -1.84 -3.92
C ILE A 22 12.70 -0.38 -3.47
N LYS A 23 13.69 0.14 -2.73
CA LYS A 23 13.72 1.56 -2.31
C LYS A 23 13.71 2.47 -3.54
N ASP A 24 14.58 2.23 -4.52
CA ASP A 24 14.70 3.06 -5.71
C ASP A 24 13.40 3.06 -6.54
N PHE A 25 12.78 1.89 -6.73
CA PHE A 25 11.50 1.76 -7.42
C PHE A 25 10.40 2.59 -6.74
N TRP A 26 10.25 2.45 -5.42
CA TRP A 26 9.23 3.20 -4.72
C TRP A 26 9.56 4.68 -4.66
N GLN A 27 10.83 5.08 -4.46
CA GLN A 27 11.25 6.48 -4.43
C GLN A 27 10.94 7.24 -5.72
N THR A 28 11.03 6.58 -6.86
CA THR A 28 10.72 7.16 -8.18
C THR A 28 9.22 7.10 -8.53
N SER A 29 8.44 6.27 -7.84
CA SER A 29 6.99 6.16 -8.03
C SER A 29 6.24 7.39 -7.50
N THR A 30 5.13 7.74 -8.16
CA THR A 30 4.26 8.84 -7.74
C THR A 30 3.56 8.54 -6.42
N VAL A 31 3.17 9.59 -5.68
CA VAL A 31 2.42 9.44 -4.42
C VAL A 31 1.11 8.66 -4.64
N LYS A 32 0.45 8.87 -5.79
CA LYS A 32 -0.79 8.17 -6.15
C LYS A 32 -0.56 6.66 -6.27
N GLU A 33 0.46 6.24 -7.02
CA GLU A 33 0.79 4.81 -7.19
C GLU A 33 1.15 4.15 -5.86
N ARG A 34 1.91 4.84 -5.01
CA ARG A 34 2.23 4.34 -3.66
C ARG A 34 0.98 4.14 -2.81
N LEU A 35 0.03 5.08 -2.87
CA LEU A 35 -1.22 5.00 -2.13
C LEU A 35 -2.09 3.85 -2.66
N GLU A 36 -2.21 3.70 -3.97
CA GLU A 36 -2.95 2.61 -4.61
C GLU A 36 -2.37 1.24 -4.28
N ALA A 37 -1.04 1.09 -4.31
CA ALA A 37 -0.35 -0.14 -3.91
C ALA A 37 -0.59 -0.47 -2.43
N SER A 38 -0.48 0.53 -1.55
CA SER A 38 -0.75 0.37 -0.12
C SER A 38 -2.20 -0.03 0.14
N PHE A 39 -3.14 0.56 -0.60
CA PHE A 39 -4.56 0.25 -0.50
C PHE A 39 -4.88 -1.18 -0.95
N TYR A 40 -4.27 -1.63 -2.05
CA TYR A 40 -4.37 -3.03 -2.49
C TYR A 40 -3.79 -4.02 -1.47
N LEU A 41 -2.65 -3.70 -0.85
CA LEU A 41 -2.09 -4.55 0.20
C LEU A 41 -3.04 -4.64 1.41
N ASN A 42 -3.63 -3.52 1.81
CA ASN A 42 -4.65 -3.49 2.86
C ASN A 42 -5.89 -4.30 2.50
N SER A 43 -6.34 -4.27 1.24
CA SER A 43 -7.52 -5.05 0.81
C SER A 43 -7.28 -6.56 0.91
N ILE A 44 -6.04 -7.01 0.69
CA ILE A 44 -5.65 -8.41 0.91
C ILE A 44 -5.63 -8.75 2.41
N VAL A 45 -4.96 -7.94 3.22
CA VAL A 45 -4.76 -8.21 4.67
C VAL A 45 -6.10 -8.24 5.41
N TYR A 46 -6.98 -7.29 5.11
CA TYR A 46 -8.29 -7.16 5.76
C TYR A 46 -9.43 -7.78 4.97
N ASN A 47 -9.13 -8.46 3.85
CA ASN A 47 -10.07 -9.20 3.02
C ASN A 47 -11.33 -8.39 2.64
N PHE A 48 -11.15 -7.22 2.04
CA PHE A 48 -12.26 -6.41 1.53
C PHE A 48 -12.14 -6.14 0.03
N ASP A 49 -13.27 -5.83 -0.61
CA ASP A 49 -13.29 -5.44 -2.02
C ASP A 49 -12.71 -4.03 -2.18
N ILE A 50 -11.65 -3.92 -2.97
CA ILE A 50 -11.00 -2.64 -3.28
C ILE A 50 -11.94 -1.65 -3.98
N ASN A 51 -12.96 -2.13 -4.69
CA ASN A 51 -13.97 -1.29 -5.35
C ASN A 51 -15.15 -0.94 -4.44
N ASN A 52 -15.29 -1.67 -3.33
CA ASN A 52 -16.32 -1.43 -2.32
C ASN A 52 -15.71 -1.53 -0.91
N PRO A 53 -14.80 -0.61 -0.56
CA PRO A 53 -14.09 -0.70 0.71
C PRO A 53 -15.03 -0.40 1.89
N PRO A 54 -14.78 -1.02 3.05
CA PRO A 54 -15.49 -0.70 4.27
C PRO A 54 -15.28 0.78 4.62
N ARG A 55 -16.33 1.41 5.17
CA ARG A 55 -16.23 2.80 5.60
C ARG A 55 -15.20 2.94 6.70
N MET A 56 -14.27 3.87 6.51
CA MET A 56 -13.29 4.23 7.52
C MET A 56 -14.01 4.79 8.76
N ASP A 57 -13.79 4.16 9.91
CA ASP A 57 -14.21 4.70 11.19
C ASP A 57 -13.31 5.89 11.57
N ARG A 58 -13.90 7.08 11.66
CA ARG A 58 -13.19 8.32 12.01
C ARG A 58 -13.29 8.66 13.50
N THR A 59 -13.99 7.85 14.30
CA THR A 59 -14.22 8.12 15.73
C THR A 59 -12.96 7.88 16.56
N VAL A 60 -12.07 6.97 16.15
CA VAL A 60 -10.80 6.68 16.85
C VAL A 60 -9.84 7.88 16.82
N PHE A 61 -9.92 8.73 15.79
CA PHE A 61 -9.10 9.93 15.63
C PHE A 61 -9.82 11.22 16.05
N SER A 62 -10.94 11.13 16.78
CA SER A 62 -11.49 12.32 17.44
C SER A 62 -10.55 12.74 18.56
N MET A 63 -9.49 13.48 18.21
CA MET A 63 -8.68 14.20 19.18
C MET A 63 -9.61 15.03 20.06
N ARG A 64 -9.38 15.01 21.38
CA ARG A 64 -9.98 15.96 22.31
C ARG A 64 -9.93 17.35 21.66
N LYS A 65 -11.09 18.01 21.57
CA LYS A 65 -11.11 19.47 21.46
C LYS A 65 -10.35 20.00 22.67
N ASN A 66 -9.10 20.41 22.49
CA ASN A 66 -8.45 21.28 23.46
C ASN A 66 -9.26 22.58 23.41
N SER A 67 -10.08 22.77 24.43
CA SER A 67 -10.81 24.00 24.71
C SER A 67 -9.85 25.07 25.21
#